data_AF-A0A1G6UV77-F1
#
_entry.id   AF-A0A1G6UV77-F1
#
_cell.length_a   1.000
_cell.length_b   1.000
_cell.length_c   1.000
_cell.angle_alpha   90.00
_cell.angle_beta   90.00
_cell.angle_gamma   90.00
#
_symmetry.space_group_name_H-M   'P 1'
#
loop_
_entity.id
_entity.type
_entity.pdbx_description
1 polymer ?
#
loop_
_entity_poly.entity_id
_entity_poly.type
_entity_poly.pdbx_seq_one_letter_code
_entity_poly.pdbx_strand_id
1 'polypeptide(L)'
;MSRWASAAAAVLLAPGLLATLDARAEGFQVQPPQVESRVLRAEAERLGRMALLENAVAALNAQLRLPRNVSVRLVECGESNAYYDPEAYEIQMCLELMEDMAGVLDGQFEDESVESDALTGAWMGTLLHEVGHALVHVLDLPITGREEDVVDQLSAWMLISAGDADAVLGYAATYYTESGEVGAADFAGVHALNEQRYFNLLCWAYGSDPEAAEELTASWELPSERAELCADEYAQMDRAWSRLLGPHLRQPMSQLALARPGAVGILFGEGGDVEASASAIEPGDSSGTASTGGKDFADEVSRSAPTGKGEPDSLGKLQKINDDLPPARGEGARRGINSRDEEG
;
A
#
# COMPACT_ATOMS: atom_id res chain seq x y z
N MET A 1 48.24 -54.56 -44.79
CA MET A 1 46.99 -54.50 -44.01
C MET A 1 47.41 -54.22 -42.57
N SER A 2 47.44 -52.93 -42.19
CA SER A 2 46.50 -52.27 -41.25
C SER A 2 46.77 -52.62 -39.78
N ARG A 3 46.91 -51.71 -38.83
CA ARG A 3 46.72 -50.26 -38.75
C ARG A 3 47.35 -49.80 -37.43
N TRP A 4 47.90 -48.59 -37.43
CA TRP A 4 48.24 -47.85 -36.22
C TRP A 4 46.96 -47.47 -35.46
N ALA A 5 46.95 -47.61 -34.14
CA ALA A 5 45.89 -47.07 -33.29
C ALA A 5 46.51 -46.21 -32.20
N SER A 6 46.33 -44.89 -32.36
CA SER A 6 46.74 -43.84 -31.46
C SER A 6 46.06 -43.95 -30.10
N ALA A 7 46.78 -43.54 -29.07
CA ALA A 7 46.28 -43.30 -27.73
C ALA A 7 45.17 -42.23 -27.72
N ALA A 8 44.06 -42.52 -27.06
CA ALA A 8 43.08 -41.53 -26.63
C ALA A 8 43.01 -41.59 -25.10
N ALA A 9 43.66 -40.65 -24.43
CA ALA A 9 43.46 -40.43 -23.01
C ALA A 9 42.08 -39.79 -22.82
N ALA A 10 41.13 -40.55 -22.29
CA ALA A 10 39.84 -40.04 -21.90
C ALA A 10 40.01 -39.18 -20.63
N VAL A 11 39.92 -37.87 -20.77
CA VAL A 11 39.74 -36.96 -19.64
C VAL A 11 38.31 -37.14 -19.16
N LEU A 12 38.15 -37.82 -18.02
CA LEU A 12 36.90 -37.88 -17.27
C LEU A 12 36.63 -36.49 -16.67
N LEU A 13 35.88 -35.67 -17.40
CA LEU A 13 35.23 -34.49 -16.83
C LEU A 13 34.11 -34.98 -15.91
N ALA A 14 34.29 -34.84 -14.60
CA ALA A 14 33.24 -35.06 -13.63
C ALA A 14 32.06 -34.11 -13.92
N PRO A 15 30.85 -34.61 -14.23
CA PRO A 15 29.67 -33.76 -14.34
C PRO A 15 29.15 -33.54 -12.93
N GLY A 16 29.63 -32.52 -12.25
CA GLY A 16 29.18 -32.27 -10.88
C GLY A 16 29.97 -31.21 -10.16
N LEU A 17 29.95 -29.97 -10.65
CA LEU A 17 30.01 -28.77 -9.82
C LEU A 17 29.74 -27.51 -10.67
N LEU A 18 28.52 -27.39 -11.20
CA LEU A 18 28.01 -26.12 -11.74
C LEU A 18 26.57 -25.92 -11.25
N ALA A 19 26.37 -26.10 -9.94
CA ALA A 19 25.39 -25.30 -9.24
C ALA A 19 26.15 -24.06 -8.79
N THR A 20 26.22 -23.05 -9.66
CA THR A 20 26.40 -21.68 -9.15
C THR A 20 25.22 -21.47 -8.22
N LEU A 21 25.52 -21.34 -6.92
CA LEU A 21 24.60 -20.89 -5.90
C LEU A 21 23.86 -19.68 -6.45
N ASP A 22 22.63 -19.90 -6.91
CA ASP A 22 21.69 -18.82 -7.12
C ASP A 22 21.16 -18.43 -5.74
N ALA A 23 22.05 -17.87 -4.92
CA ALA A 23 21.68 -17.10 -3.74
C ALA A 23 21.21 -15.70 -4.20
N ARG A 24 20.45 -15.66 -5.30
CA ARG A 24 19.79 -14.44 -5.76
C ARG A 24 18.72 -14.16 -4.73
N ALA A 25 18.69 -12.93 -4.23
CA ALA A 25 17.64 -12.47 -3.32
C ALA A 25 16.29 -12.98 -3.83
N GLU A 26 15.44 -13.45 -2.91
CA GLU A 26 14.09 -13.92 -3.17
C GLU A 26 13.17 -12.98 -2.39
N GLY A 27 12.47 -12.08 -3.10
CA GLY A 27 11.62 -11.08 -2.47
C GLY A 27 11.45 -9.80 -3.30
N PHE A 28 10.88 -8.79 -2.66
CA PHE A 28 10.77 -7.44 -3.22
C PHE A 28 12.12 -6.72 -3.16
N GLN A 29 12.44 -5.91 -4.17
CA GLN A 29 13.69 -5.16 -4.24
C GLN A 29 13.44 -3.71 -4.63
N VAL A 30 13.84 -2.76 -3.78
CA VAL A 30 13.84 -1.34 -4.15
C VAL A 30 14.92 -1.10 -5.20
N GLN A 31 14.53 -0.52 -6.33
CA GLN A 31 15.45 -0.03 -7.36
C GLN A 31 15.61 1.50 -7.25
N PRO A 32 16.73 2.06 -7.73
CA PRO A 32 16.91 3.50 -7.79
C PRO A 32 15.77 4.18 -8.58
N PRO A 33 15.35 5.39 -8.18
CA PRO A 33 14.28 6.10 -8.85
C PRO A 33 14.66 6.42 -10.30
N GLN A 34 13.71 6.30 -11.22
CA GLN A 34 13.88 6.62 -12.64
C GLN A 34 13.30 8.01 -12.94
N VAL A 35 14.17 9.02 -13.01
CA VAL A 35 13.76 10.44 -13.07
C VAL A 35 14.61 11.24 -14.05
N GLU A 36 13.96 11.88 -15.01
CA GLU A 36 14.58 12.70 -16.04
C GLU A 36 14.64 14.18 -15.62
N SER A 37 13.53 14.73 -15.13
CA SER A 37 13.42 16.15 -14.79
C SER A 37 14.12 16.51 -13.48
N ARG A 38 14.56 17.77 -13.41
CA ARG A 38 15.27 18.27 -12.22
C ARG A 38 14.33 18.42 -11.02
N VAL A 39 13.06 18.80 -11.26
CA VAL A 39 12.08 19.04 -10.20
C VAL A 39 11.72 17.72 -9.53
N LEU A 40 11.34 16.71 -10.32
CA LEU A 40 10.96 15.41 -9.77
C LEU A 40 12.15 14.66 -9.17
N ARG A 41 13.40 15.00 -9.53
CA ARG A 41 14.57 14.44 -8.86
C ARG A 41 14.65 14.87 -7.40
N ALA A 42 14.36 16.14 -7.12
CA ALA A 42 14.32 16.63 -5.74
C ALA A 42 13.16 16.01 -4.95
N GLU A 43 12.04 15.74 -5.61
CA GLU A 43 10.90 15.06 -5.00
C GLU A 43 11.19 13.58 -4.70
N ALA A 44 11.81 12.85 -5.64
CA ALA A 44 12.28 11.49 -5.41
C ALA A 44 13.29 11.41 -4.27
N GLU A 45 14.19 12.39 -4.15
CA GLU A 45 15.10 12.50 -3.00
C GLU A 45 14.35 12.79 -1.69
N ARG A 46 13.27 13.58 -1.72
CA ARG A 46 12.43 13.85 -0.55
C ARG A 46 11.71 12.59 -0.08
N LEU A 47 11.07 11.89 -1.01
CA LEU A 47 10.43 10.59 -0.76
C LEU A 47 11.42 9.55 -0.25
N GLY A 48 12.61 9.46 -0.84
CA GLY A 48 13.67 8.56 -0.38
C GLY A 48 14.15 8.87 1.04
N ARG A 49 14.12 10.14 1.48
CA ARG A 49 14.43 10.50 2.88
C ARG A 49 13.35 10.09 3.87
N MET A 50 12.10 9.98 3.43
CA MET A 50 10.99 9.47 4.25
C MET A 50 11.08 7.95 4.43
N ALA A 51 11.81 7.25 3.55
CA ALA A 51 12.04 5.81 3.59
C ALA A 51 10.75 4.96 3.55
N LEU A 52 9.62 5.52 3.08
CA LEU A 52 8.33 4.81 3.04
C LEU A 52 8.42 3.55 2.18
N LEU A 53 9.01 3.66 0.99
CA LEU A 53 9.15 2.55 0.03
C LEU A 53 10.08 1.46 0.57
N GLU A 54 11.24 1.85 1.09
CA GLU A 54 12.25 0.96 1.66
C GLU A 54 11.70 0.20 2.86
N ASN A 55 11.01 0.89 3.75
CA ASN A 55 10.43 0.29 4.95
C ASN A 55 9.28 -0.66 4.59
N ALA A 56 8.42 -0.31 3.62
CA ALA A 56 7.37 -1.20 3.13
C ALA A 56 7.96 -2.47 2.51
N VAL A 57 8.97 -2.35 1.64
CA VAL A 57 9.65 -3.51 1.04
C VAL A 57 10.35 -4.36 2.10
N ALA A 58 10.98 -3.75 3.11
CA ALA A 58 11.58 -4.48 4.22
C ALA A 58 10.53 -5.27 5.02
N ALA A 59 9.38 -4.66 5.32
CA ALA A 59 8.27 -5.31 6.02
C ALA A 59 7.69 -6.48 5.20
N LEU A 60 7.44 -6.28 3.91
CA LEU A 60 6.97 -7.34 3.00
C LEU A 60 7.96 -8.50 2.97
N ASN A 61 9.26 -8.23 2.84
CA ASN A 61 10.29 -9.27 2.82
C ASN A 61 10.47 -9.99 4.16
N ALA A 62 10.20 -9.32 5.28
CA ALA A 62 10.20 -9.96 6.59
C ALA A 62 9.08 -11.00 6.75
N GLN A 63 7.97 -10.80 6.02
CA GLN A 63 6.79 -11.66 6.13
C GLN A 63 6.64 -12.66 4.99
N LEU A 64 7.10 -12.35 3.77
CA LEU A 64 6.81 -13.13 2.57
C LEU A 64 8.06 -13.81 1.99
N ARG A 65 7.84 -14.99 1.42
CA ARG A 65 8.78 -15.71 0.56
C ARG A 65 8.21 -15.73 -0.86
N LEU A 66 8.91 -15.07 -1.78
CA LEU A 66 8.54 -15.09 -3.19
C LEU A 66 9.40 -16.09 -3.95
N PRO A 67 8.86 -16.78 -4.96
CA PRO A 67 9.63 -17.71 -5.81
C PRO A 67 10.59 -16.98 -6.76
N ARG A 68 10.54 -15.64 -6.79
CA ARG A 68 11.34 -14.79 -7.65
C ARG A 68 11.42 -13.36 -7.12
N ASN A 69 12.24 -12.55 -7.77
CA ASN A 69 12.31 -11.12 -7.49
C ASN A 69 11.17 -10.35 -8.14
N VAL A 70 10.69 -9.36 -7.39
CA VAL A 70 9.81 -8.28 -7.86
C VAL A 70 10.49 -6.96 -7.53
N SER A 71 10.82 -6.16 -8.54
CA SER A 71 11.38 -4.83 -8.32
C SER A 71 10.29 -3.85 -7.91
N VAL A 72 10.63 -2.84 -7.13
CA VAL A 72 9.74 -1.73 -6.76
C VAL A 72 10.52 -0.43 -6.91
N ARG A 73 9.97 0.58 -7.58
CA ARG A 73 10.67 1.85 -7.80
C ARG A 73 9.73 3.04 -7.91
N LEU A 74 10.30 4.22 -7.63
CA LEU A 74 9.69 5.50 -7.99
C LEU A 74 10.04 5.87 -9.44
N VAL A 75 9.08 6.36 -10.20
CA VAL A 75 9.24 6.71 -11.63
C VAL A 75 8.62 8.06 -11.92
N GLU A 76 9.26 8.88 -12.75
CA GLU A 76 8.61 10.02 -13.39
C GLU A 76 7.77 9.51 -14.56
N CYS A 77 6.45 9.55 -14.42
CA CYS A 77 5.53 8.99 -15.40
C CYS A 77 4.94 10.05 -16.34
N GLY A 78 4.91 11.31 -15.90
CA GLY A 78 4.18 12.39 -16.58
C GLY A 78 2.68 12.38 -16.29
N GLU A 79 2.20 11.48 -15.45
CA GLU A 79 0.81 11.35 -14.99
C GLU A 79 0.77 10.72 -13.59
N SER A 80 -0.31 10.98 -12.85
CA SER A 80 -0.60 10.34 -11.56
C SER A 80 -1.00 8.89 -11.81
N ASN A 81 -0.16 7.93 -11.41
CA ASN A 81 -0.41 6.51 -11.62
C ASN A 81 0.43 5.60 -10.69
N ALA A 82 0.07 4.34 -10.63
CA ALA A 82 0.90 3.24 -10.14
C ALA A 82 0.51 1.98 -10.91
N TYR A 83 1.47 1.09 -11.15
CA TYR A 83 1.15 -0.17 -11.81
C TYR A 83 2.21 -1.25 -11.57
N TYR A 84 1.77 -2.50 -11.63
CA TYR A 84 2.60 -3.67 -11.74
C TYR A 84 2.76 -4.12 -13.20
N ASP A 85 4.01 -4.23 -13.67
CA ASP A 85 4.37 -4.82 -14.96
C ASP A 85 4.68 -6.33 -14.78
N PRO A 86 3.84 -7.24 -15.32
CA PRO A 86 4.06 -8.69 -15.20
C PRO A 86 5.20 -9.21 -16.10
N GLU A 87 5.59 -8.50 -17.16
CA GLU A 87 6.71 -8.90 -18.02
C GLU A 87 8.05 -8.58 -17.36
N ALA A 88 8.16 -7.37 -16.78
CA ALA A 88 9.35 -6.92 -16.07
C ALA A 88 9.42 -7.43 -14.62
N TYR A 89 8.29 -7.84 -14.04
CA TYR A 89 8.12 -8.14 -12.62
C TYR A 89 8.52 -6.93 -11.77
N GLU A 90 7.92 -5.80 -12.08
CA GLU A 90 8.27 -4.51 -11.48
C GLU A 90 7.01 -3.73 -11.12
N ILE A 91 6.97 -3.24 -9.89
CA ILE A 91 6.01 -2.27 -9.41
C ILE A 91 6.61 -0.87 -9.62
N GLN A 92 5.86 -0.01 -10.28
CA GLN A 92 6.22 1.38 -10.54
C GLN A 92 5.23 2.29 -9.82
N MET A 93 5.76 3.11 -8.91
CA MET A 93 5.00 4.15 -8.22
C MET A 93 5.36 5.49 -8.87
N CYS A 94 4.41 6.16 -9.51
CA CYS A 94 4.70 7.44 -10.14
C CYS A 94 4.93 8.52 -9.09
N LEU A 95 5.89 9.41 -9.32
CA LEU A 95 6.22 10.50 -8.40
C LEU A 95 5.07 11.51 -8.27
N GLU A 96 4.33 11.70 -9.36
CA GLU A 96 3.16 12.59 -9.45
C GLU A 96 1.99 12.13 -8.58
N LEU A 97 1.92 10.82 -8.25
CA LEU A 97 0.81 10.22 -7.53
C LEU A 97 0.59 10.86 -6.15
N MET A 98 1.66 11.14 -5.41
CA MET A 98 1.53 11.63 -4.05
C MET A 98 1.04 13.08 -3.99
N GLU A 99 1.42 13.91 -4.97
CA GLU A 99 0.91 15.29 -5.07
C GLU A 99 -0.57 15.30 -5.48
N ASP A 100 -0.96 14.42 -6.42
CA ASP A 100 -2.35 14.26 -6.83
C ASP A 100 -3.24 13.77 -5.67
N MET A 101 -2.79 12.77 -4.91
CA MET A 101 -3.47 12.32 -3.69
C MET A 101 -3.58 13.42 -2.65
N ALA A 102 -2.53 14.21 -2.43
CA ALA A 102 -2.58 15.34 -1.51
C ALA A 102 -3.65 16.36 -1.96
N GLY A 103 -3.76 16.62 -3.26
CA GLY A 103 -4.80 17.49 -3.82
C GLY A 103 -6.21 16.91 -3.68
N VAL A 104 -6.38 15.60 -3.75
CA VAL A 104 -7.67 14.94 -3.49
C VAL A 104 -8.06 15.06 -2.02
N LEU A 105 -7.11 14.87 -1.11
CA LEU A 105 -7.35 14.85 0.33
C LEU A 105 -7.40 16.25 0.97
N ASP A 106 -6.93 17.29 0.28
CA ASP A 106 -6.90 18.69 0.76
C ASP A 106 -8.25 19.13 1.32
N GLY A 107 -8.27 19.42 2.62
CA GLY A 107 -9.43 19.91 3.34
C GLY A 107 -10.52 18.85 3.58
N GLN A 108 -10.23 17.57 3.39
CA GLN A 108 -11.15 16.49 3.79
C GLN A 108 -11.15 16.25 5.31
N PHE A 109 -10.08 16.62 6.02
CA PHE A 109 -9.90 16.38 7.46
C PHE A 109 -9.80 17.70 8.25
N GLU A 110 -10.14 17.66 9.54
CA GLU A 110 -10.09 18.87 10.40
C GLU A 110 -8.65 19.28 10.74
N ASP A 111 -7.77 18.30 10.89
CA ASP A 111 -6.41 18.47 11.40
C ASP A 111 -5.38 18.12 10.31
N GLU A 112 -4.39 18.99 10.12
CA GLU A 112 -3.34 18.82 9.11
C GLU A 112 -2.49 17.55 9.35
N SER A 113 -2.31 17.14 10.60
CA SER A 113 -1.58 15.89 10.92
C SER A 113 -2.39 14.66 10.52
N VAL A 114 -3.70 14.68 10.73
CA VAL A 114 -4.62 13.62 10.30
C VAL A 114 -4.66 13.53 8.76
N GLU A 115 -4.69 14.66 8.07
CA GLU A 115 -4.62 14.68 6.60
C GLU A 115 -3.29 14.09 6.08
N SER A 116 -2.17 14.41 6.72
CA SER A 116 -0.86 13.84 6.38
C SER A 116 -0.81 12.32 6.62
N ASP A 117 -1.49 11.83 7.65
CA ASP A 117 -1.60 10.40 7.96
C ASP A 117 -2.47 9.70 6.92
N ALA A 118 -3.60 10.31 6.55
CA ALA A 118 -4.47 9.83 5.49
C ALA A 118 -3.74 9.76 4.13
N LEU A 119 -2.91 10.75 3.80
CA LEU A 119 -2.08 10.75 2.59
C LEU A 119 -1.07 9.59 2.60
N THR A 120 -0.42 9.37 3.73
CA THR A 120 0.53 8.27 3.88
C THR A 120 -0.18 6.92 3.75
N GLY A 121 -1.35 6.78 4.38
CA GLY A 121 -2.20 5.61 4.29
C GLY A 121 -2.68 5.34 2.86
N ALA A 122 -3.09 6.38 2.14
CA ALA A 122 -3.49 6.31 0.74
C ALA A 122 -2.35 5.82 -0.16
N TRP A 123 -1.17 6.42 -0.02
CA TRP A 123 0.00 6.01 -0.79
C TRP A 123 0.39 4.55 -0.48
N MET A 124 0.32 4.14 0.79
CA MET A 124 0.59 2.76 1.20
C MET A 124 -0.46 1.78 0.66
N GLY A 125 -1.75 2.17 0.69
CA GLY A 125 -2.85 1.39 0.14
C GLY A 125 -2.67 1.14 -1.35
N THR A 126 -2.27 2.16 -2.12
CA THR A 126 -1.95 2.01 -3.53
C THR A 126 -0.70 1.17 -3.77
N LEU A 127 0.37 1.35 -2.99
CA LEU A 127 1.54 0.46 -3.11
C LEU A 127 1.15 -1.01 -2.86
N LEU A 128 0.34 -1.27 -1.84
CA LEU A 128 -0.10 -2.62 -1.48
C LEU A 128 -1.11 -3.19 -2.49
N HIS A 129 -1.86 -2.36 -3.18
CA HIS A 129 -2.68 -2.75 -4.33
C HIS A 129 -1.80 -3.32 -5.46
N GLU A 130 -0.72 -2.62 -5.83
CA GLU A 130 0.23 -3.12 -6.82
C GLU A 130 1.01 -4.36 -6.36
N VAL A 131 1.33 -4.42 -5.07
CA VAL A 131 1.84 -5.64 -4.45
C VAL A 131 0.83 -6.77 -4.58
N GLY A 132 -0.46 -6.49 -4.48
CA GLY A 132 -1.52 -7.46 -4.68
C GLY A 132 -1.48 -8.09 -6.08
N HIS A 133 -1.40 -7.27 -7.14
CA HIS A 133 -1.20 -7.76 -8.51
C HIS A 133 0.06 -8.62 -8.64
N ALA A 134 1.17 -8.13 -8.08
CA ALA A 134 2.42 -8.87 -8.09
C ALA A 134 2.28 -10.23 -7.40
N LEU A 135 1.63 -10.30 -6.23
CA LEU A 135 1.44 -11.55 -5.48
C LEU A 135 0.52 -12.52 -6.20
N VAL A 136 -0.61 -12.06 -6.74
CA VAL A 136 -1.51 -12.88 -7.55
C VAL A 136 -0.74 -13.53 -8.70
N HIS A 137 0.05 -12.74 -9.42
CA HIS A 137 0.83 -13.22 -10.56
C HIS A 137 2.00 -14.15 -10.15
N VAL A 138 2.88 -13.72 -9.25
CA VAL A 138 4.13 -14.46 -8.96
C VAL A 138 3.92 -15.71 -8.11
N LEU A 139 2.85 -15.74 -7.30
CA LEU A 139 2.49 -16.90 -6.49
C LEU A 139 1.43 -17.79 -7.15
N ASP A 140 0.90 -17.39 -8.31
CA ASP A 140 -0.19 -18.08 -9.02
C ASP A 140 -1.42 -18.26 -8.10
N LEU A 141 -1.82 -17.19 -7.41
CA LEU A 141 -2.94 -17.24 -6.47
C LEU A 141 -4.26 -17.31 -7.24
N PRO A 142 -5.13 -18.30 -6.94
CA PRO A 142 -6.42 -18.39 -7.60
C PRO A 142 -7.35 -17.29 -7.07
N ILE A 143 -7.87 -16.47 -8.00
CA ILE A 143 -8.91 -15.49 -7.74
C ILE A 143 -10.15 -15.78 -8.60
N THR A 144 -11.34 -15.51 -8.06
CA THR A 144 -12.61 -15.72 -8.77
C THR A 144 -13.46 -14.45 -8.89
N GLY A 145 -12.96 -13.33 -8.34
CA GLY A 145 -13.56 -12.00 -8.46
C GLY A 145 -12.92 -11.19 -9.58
N ARG A 146 -13.31 -9.91 -9.68
CA ARG A 146 -12.58 -8.93 -10.50
C ARG A 146 -11.25 -8.67 -9.79
N GLU A 147 -10.15 -8.77 -10.53
CA GLU A 147 -8.82 -8.71 -9.91
C GLU A 147 -8.60 -7.42 -9.12
N GLU A 148 -8.99 -6.28 -9.67
CA GLU A 148 -8.97 -4.96 -9.02
C GLU A 148 -9.62 -4.95 -7.63
N ASP A 149 -10.83 -5.49 -7.52
CA ASP A 149 -11.56 -5.55 -6.26
C ASP A 149 -10.90 -6.53 -5.27
N VAL A 150 -10.26 -7.58 -5.80
CA VAL A 150 -9.55 -8.59 -5.01
C VAL A 150 -8.22 -8.04 -4.49
N VAL A 151 -7.48 -7.25 -5.28
CA VAL A 151 -6.22 -6.66 -4.84
C VAL A 151 -6.45 -5.46 -3.91
N ASP A 152 -7.57 -4.72 -4.05
CA ASP A 152 -8.04 -3.78 -3.02
C ASP A 152 -8.29 -4.49 -1.69
N GLN A 153 -8.99 -5.63 -1.76
CA GLN A 153 -9.27 -6.45 -0.59
C GLN A 153 -7.98 -6.91 0.08
N LEU A 154 -6.99 -7.33 -0.71
CA LEU A 154 -5.69 -7.73 -0.19
C LEU A 154 -4.94 -6.56 0.45
N SER A 155 -4.93 -5.40 -0.20
CA SER A 155 -4.31 -4.18 0.32
C SER A 155 -4.88 -3.81 1.70
N ALA A 156 -6.21 -3.73 1.81
CA ALA A 156 -6.90 -3.46 3.06
C ALA A 156 -6.59 -4.52 4.13
N TRP A 157 -6.64 -5.81 3.77
CA TRP A 157 -6.32 -6.89 4.70
C TRP A 157 -4.88 -6.83 5.21
N MET A 158 -3.90 -6.46 4.37
CA MET A 158 -2.50 -6.31 4.78
C MET A 158 -2.30 -5.14 5.75
N LEU A 159 -2.92 -3.99 5.49
CA LEU A 159 -2.90 -2.82 6.37
C LEU A 159 -3.54 -3.13 7.73
N ILE A 160 -4.73 -3.73 7.73
CA ILE A 160 -5.43 -4.13 8.95
C ILE A 160 -4.62 -5.19 9.72
N SER A 161 -4.06 -6.18 9.04
CA SER A 161 -3.21 -7.20 9.68
C SER A 161 -1.93 -6.62 10.27
N ALA A 162 -1.47 -5.47 9.77
CA ALA A 162 -0.38 -4.69 10.35
C ALA A 162 -0.81 -3.86 11.57
N GLY A 163 -2.10 -3.82 11.90
CA GLY A 163 -2.65 -3.01 12.97
C GLY A 163 -2.86 -1.54 12.57
N ASP A 164 -3.00 -1.27 11.27
CA ASP A 164 -3.16 0.06 10.69
C ASP A 164 -4.46 0.14 9.87
N ALA A 165 -5.58 -0.01 10.56
CA ALA A 165 -6.91 0.15 9.95
C ALA A 165 -7.15 1.60 9.50
N ASP A 166 -6.50 2.56 10.16
CA ASP A 166 -6.53 3.97 9.80
C ASP A 166 -5.97 4.20 8.39
N ALA A 167 -4.83 3.60 8.03
CA ALA A 167 -4.32 3.70 6.66
C ALA A 167 -5.34 3.25 5.58
N VAL A 168 -6.23 2.30 5.90
CA VAL A 168 -7.33 1.89 5.00
C VAL A 168 -8.34 3.02 4.79
N LEU A 169 -8.61 3.83 5.82
CA LEU A 169 -9.53 4.97 5.72
C LEU A 169 -8.91 6.11 4.91
N GLY A 170 -7.62 6.39 5.08
CA GLY A 170 -6.88 7.31 4.23
C GLY A 170 -6.93 6.88 2.76
N TYR A 171 -6.74 5.58 2.51
CA TYR A 171 -6.89 5.01 1.18
C TYR A 171 -8.32 5.12 0.64
N ALA A 172 -9.33 4.83 1.46
CA ALA A 172 -10.73 4.98 1.11
C ALA A 172 -11.06 6.43 0.72
N ALA A 173 -10.56 7.42 1.47
CA ALA A 173 -10.81 8.84 1.23
C ALA A 173 -10.38 9.31 -0.17
N THR A 174 -9.40 8.66 -0.82
CA THR A 174 -9.04 8.98 -2.21
C THR A 174 -10.14 8.64 -3.23
N TYR A 175 -11.02 7.70 -2.89
CA TYR A 175 -12.17 7.32 -3.71
C TYR A 175 -13.43 8.12 -3.37
N TYR A 176 -13.37 8.95 -2.33
CA TYR A 176 -14.45 9.85 -1.98
C TYR A 176 -14.37 11.10 -2.85
N THR A 177 -14.79 10.97 -4.11
CA THR A 177 -14.76 12.05 -5.10
C THR A 177 -16.15 12.62 -5.37
N GLU A 178 -16.23 13.87 -5.86
CA GLU A 178 -17.51 14.45 -6.29
C GLU A 178 -18.18 13.55 -7.34
N SER A 179 -19.43 13.16 -7.07
CA SER A 179 -20.22 12.29 -7.94
C SER A 179 -20.52 12.99 -9.27
N GLY A 180 -19.76 12.63 -10.30
CA GLY A 180 -20.06 12.98 -11.69
C GLY A 180 -21.16 12.09 -12.28
N GLU A 181 -21.62 12.41 -13.49
CA GLU A 181 -22.50 11.49 -14.23
C GLU A 181 -21.72 10.21 -14.58
N VAL A 182 -22.12 9.07 -13.97
CA VAL A 182 -21.55 7.76 -14.27
C VAL A 182 -22.03 7.29 -15.65
N GLY A 183 -21.09 7.06 -16.56
CA GLY A 183 -21.33 6.65 -17.93
C GLY A 183 -21.12 5.16 -18.19
N ALA A 184 -21.46 4.73 -19.41
CA ALA A 184 -21.28 3.33 -19.83
C ALA A 184 -19.82 2.86 -19.79
N ALA A 185 -18.86 3.78 -19.97
CA ALA A 185 -17.43 3.46 -19.89
C ALA A 185 -17.02 3.10 -18.45
N ASP A 186 -17.55 3.81 -17.45
CA ASP A 186 -17.28 3.55 -16.03
C ASP A 186 -17.82 2.18 -15.61
N PHE A 187 -19.05 1.86 -16.03
CA PHE A 187 -19.63 0.54 -15.80
C PHE A 187 -18.92 -0.62 -16.53
N ALA A 188 -18.23 -0.32 -17.63
CA ALA A 188 -17.47 -1.30 -18.41
C ALA A 188 -15.99 -1.39 -17.98
N GLY A 189 -15.56 -0.53 -17.05
CA GLY A 189 -14.20 -0.46 -16.55
C GLY A 189 -13.76 -1.70 -15.76
N VAL A 190 -12.45 -1.89 -15.66
CA VAL A 190 -11.85 -3.00 -14.89
C VAL A 190 -11.94 -2.76 -13.39
N HIS A 191 -11.91 -1.50 -12.94
CA HIS A 191 -12.09 -1.10 -11.54
C HIS A 191 -13.58 -0.91 -11.21
N ALA A 192 -13.98 -1.20 -9.97
CA ALA A 192 -15.30 -0.79 -9.49
C ALA A 192 -15.45 0.73 -9.52
N LEU A 193 -16.69 1.22 -9.43
CA LEU A 193 -16.94 2.64 -9.24
C LEU A 193 -16.26 3.11 -7.96
N ASN A 194 -15.75 4.35 -7.94
CA ASN A 194 -15.05 4.91 -6.79
C ASN A 194 -15.87 4.77 -5.51
N GLU A 195 -17.16 5.06 -5.56
CA GLU A 195 -18.05 4.95 -4.39
C GLU A 195 -18.22 3.50 -3.93
N GLN A 196 -18.17 2.52 -4.83
CA GLN A 196 -18.19 1.10 -4.45
C GLN A 196 -16.89 0.70 -3.74
N ARG A 197 -15.74 1.18 -4.23
CA ARG A 197 -14.43 0.95 -3.59
C ARG A 197 -14.39 1.60 -2.20
N TYR A 198 -14.84 2.85 -2.10
CA TYR A 198 -14.98 3.58 -0.84
C TYR A 198 -15.75 2.77 0.21
N PHE A 199 -17.00 2.36 -0.10
CA PHE A 199 -17.82 1.62 0.86
C PHE A 199 -17.31 0.21 1.16
N ASN A 200 -16.57 -0.43 0.25
CA ASN A 200 -15.93 -1.72 0.52
C ASN A 200 -14.78 -1.57 1.52
N LEU A 201 -13.89 -0.59 1.33
CA LEU A 201 -12.78 -0.32 2.23
C LEU A 201 -13.26 0.05 3.63
N LEU A 202 -14.26 0.94 3.75
CA LEU A 202 -14.89 1.26 5.02
C LEU A 202 -15.49 0.03 5.71
N CYS A 203 -16.15 -0.83 4.93
CA CYS A 203 -16.76 -2.03 5.46
C CYS A 203 -15.72 -3.01 6.01
N TRP A 204 -14.59 -3.19 5.33
CA TRP A 204 -13.52 -4.06 5.82
C TRP A 204 -12.81 -3.48 7.05
N ALA A 205 -12.57 -2.17 7.08
CA ALA A 205 -12.05 -1.49 8.27
C ALA A 205 -13.01 -1.66 9.47
N TYR A 206 -14.29 -1.38 9.27
CA TYR A 206 -15.34 -1.58 10.27
C TYR A 206 -15.42 -3.01 10.77
N GLY A 207 -15.41 -3.98 9.85
CA GLY A 207 -15.55 -5.40 10.19
C GLY A 207 -14.36 -5.96 10.97
N SER A 208 -13.20 -5.32 10.85
CA SER A 208 -11.98 -5.73 11.56
C SER A 208 -11.96 -5.34 13.03
N ASP A 209 -12.57 -4.20 13.35
CA ASP A 209 -12.74 -3.72 14.72
C ASP A 209 -14.12 -3.05 14.88
N PRO A 210 -15.16 -3.82 15.21
CA PRO A 210 -16.49 -3.27 15.43
C PRO A 210 -16.58 -2.36 16.67
N GLU A 211 -15.56 -2.26 17.52
CA GLU A 211 -15.55 -1.29 18.63
C GLU A 211 -15.18 0.12 18.12
N ALA A 212 -14.40 0.22 17.03
CA ALA A 212 -14.13 1.46 16.30
C ALA A 212 -15.29 1.91 15.37
N ALA A 213 -16.36 1.11 15.31
CA ALA A 213 -17.53 1.26 14.44
C ALA A 213 -18.28 2.60 14.50
N GLU A 214 -18.35 3.22 15.68
CA GLU A 214 -19.20 4.40 15.90
C GLU A 214 -18.72 5.59 15.06
N GLU A 215 -17.41 5.77 14.93
CA GLU A 215 -16.81 6.83 14.14
C GLU A 215 -17.05 6.64 12.63
N LEU A 216 -16.91 5.41 12.13
CA LEU A 216 -17.12 5.10 10.70
C LEU A 216 -18.58 5.29 10.27
N THR A 217 -19.54 4.98 11.14
CA THR A 217 -20.96 5.19 10.82
C THR A 217 -21.39 6.66 10.94
N ALA A 218 -20.80 7.41 11.88
CA ALA A 218 -21.19 8.79 12.13
C ALA A 218 -20.48 9.80 11.22
N SER A 219 -19.20 9.60 10.91
CA SER A 219 -18.36 10.59 10.23
C SER A 219 -17.89 10.18 8.84
N TRP A 220 -17.95 8.89 8.50
CA TRP A 220 -17.59 8.37 7.18
C TRP A 220 -18.79 7.91 6.36
N GLU A 221 -20.00 8.16 6.87
CA GLU A 221 -21.30 7.89 6.22
C GLU A 221 -21.50 6.43 5.78
N LEU A 222 -20.84 5.48 6.45
CA LEU A 222 -21.09 4.06 6.21
C LEU A 222 -22.56 3.75 6.55
N PRO A 223 -23.42 3.36 5.58
CA PRO A 223 -24.82 3.12 5.85
C PRO A 223 -24.98 1.98 6.86
N SER A 224 -25.89 2.13 7.83
CA SER A 224 -26.09 1.12 8.87
C SER A 224 -26.42 -0.26 8.31
N GLU A 225 -27.23 -0.34 7.26
CA GLU A 225 -27.55 -1.60 6.56
C GLU A 225 -26.29 -2.25 5.94
N ARG A 226 -25.33 -1.46 5.47
CA ARG A 226 -24.04 -1.97 4.97
C ARG A 226 -23.19 -2.50 6.13
N ALA A 227 -23.11 -1.74 7.22
CA ALA A 227 -22.33 -2.06 8.41
C ALA A 227 -22.71 -3.41 9.04
N GLU A 228 -23.99 -3.79 8.99
CA GLU A 228 -24.50 -5.07 9.51
C GLU A 228 -23.81 -6.30 8.90
N LEU A 229 -23.27 -6.21 7.69
CA LEU A 229 -22.61 -7.32 6.98
C LEU A 229 -21.09 -7.31 7.16
N CYS A 230 -20.51 -6.22 7.65
CA CYS A 230 -19.09 -5.96 7.54
C CYS A 230 -18.22 -6.90 8.37
N ALA A 231 -18.64 -7.27 9.58
CA ALA A 231 -17.92 -8.24 10.41
C ALA A 231 -17.81 -9.62 9.74
N ASP A 232 -18.89 -10.09 9.10
CA ASP A 232 -18.90 -11.37 8.39
C ASP A 232 -18.05 -11.32 7.11
N GLU A 233 -18.10 -10.21 6.38
CA GLU A 233 -17.27 -9.98 5.18
C GLU A 233 -15.78 -9.91 5.52
N TYR A 234 -15.41 -9.15 6.54
CA TYR A 234 -14.02 -9.10 7.02
C TYR A 234 -13.55 -10.48 7.47
N ALA A 235 -14.36 -11.21 8.25
CA ALA A 235 -13.99 -12.55 8.69
C ALA A 235 -13.86 -13.54 7.52
N GLN A 236 -14.64 -13.39 6.45
CA GLN A 236 -14.48 -14.18 5.22
C GLN A 236 -13.18 -13.83 4.50
N MET A 237 -12.90 -12.54 4.33
CA MET A 237 -11.67 -12.01 3.74
C MET A 237 -10.44 -12.53 4.49
N ASP A 238 -10.42 -12.42 5.82
CA ASP A 238 -9.31 -12.87 6.65
C ASP A 238 -9.01 -14.37 6.48
N ARG A 239 -10.05 -15.20 6.52
CA ARG A 239 -9.89 -16.65 6.29
C ARG A 239 -9.38 -16.97 4.90
N ALA A 240 -9.77 -16.20 3.88
CA ALA A 240 -9.35 -16.40 2.51
C ALA A 240 -7.87 -16.04 2.34
N TRP A 241 -7.46 -14.83 2.73
CA TRP A 241 -6.08 -14.37 2.58
C TRP A 241 -5.09 -15.13 3.46
N SER A 242 -5.47 -15.42 4.72
CA SER A 242 -4.68 -16.29 5.60
C SER A 242 -4.43 -17.66 4.98
N ARG A 243 -5.40 -18.22 4.24
CA ARG A 243 -5.26 -19.52 3.57
C ARG A 243 -4.40 -19.43 2.31
N LEU A 244 -4.62 -18.40 1.49
CA LEU A 244 -3.90 -18.21 0.22
C LEU A 244 -2.43 -17.89 0.45
N LEU A 245 -2.13 -16.99 1.38
CA LEU A 245 -0.74 -16.56 1.66
C LEU A 245 -0.01 -17.49 2.62
N GLY A 246 -0.70 -18.28 3.43
CA GLY A 246 -0.12 -19.15 4.45
C GLY A 246 1.12 -19.94 4.02
N PRO A 247 1.12 -20.64 2.85
CA PRO A 247 2.30 -21.36 2.34
C PRO A 247 3.50 -20.48 2.00
N HIS A 248 3.28 -19.18 1.79
CA HIS A 248 4.27 -18.19 1.35
C HIS A 248 4.78 -17.31 2.49
N LEU A 249 4.23 -17.44 3.70
CA LEU A 249 4.67 -16.66 4.86
C LEU A 249 5.94 -17.22 5.48
N ARG A 250 6.79 -16.32 5.98
CA ARG A 250 8.02 -16.65 6.71
C ARG A 250 7.74 -17.18 8.11
N GLN A 251 6.69 -16.66 8.72
CA GLN A 251 6.22 -17.02 10.05
C GLN A 251 4.70 -17.31 10.01
N PRO A 252 4.15 -18.09 10.95
CA PRO A 252 2.71 -18.30 11.03
C PRO A 252 1.96 -16.96 11.15
N MET A 253 0.75 -16.87 10.57
CA MET A 253 -0.11 -15.69 10.69
C MET A 253 -0.31 -15.22 12.14
N SER A 254 -0.43 -16.15 13.09
CA SER A 254 -0.56 -15.83 14.52
C SER A 254 0.68 -15.18 15.15
N GLN A 255 1.79 -15.14 14.42
CA GLN A 255 3.06 -14.52 14.78
C GLN A 255 3.40 -13.35 13.84
N LEU A 256 2.51 -13.03 12.89
CA LEU A 256 2.57 -11.86 12.04
C LEU A 256 2.21 -10.63 12.89
N ALA A 257 3.03 -10.33 13.89
CA ALA A 257 3.01 -9.04 14.55
C ALA A 257 3.96 -8.15 13.76
N LEU A 258 3.44 -7.16 13.03
CA LEU A 258 4.26 -5.97 12.85
C LEU A 258 4.46 -5.39 14.25
N ALA A 259 5.71 -5.32 14.69
CA ALA A 259 6.03 -4.76 15.99
C ALA A 259 5.49 -3.33 16.05
N ARG A 260 4.58 -3.05 17.00
CA ARG A 260 4.39 -1.70 17.53
C ARG A 260 5.41 -1.50 18.66
N PRO A 261 6.44 -0.64 18.54
CA PRO A 261 7.05 -0.08 19.74
C PRO A 261 6.29 1.19 20.12
N GLY A 262 5.73 1.20 21.33
CA GLY A 262 5.02 2.30 22.01
C GLY A 262 4.55 3.48 21.16
N ALA A 263 3.23 3.59 20.96
CA ALA A 263 2.52 4.73 20.36
C ALA A 263 3.26 6.09 20.47
N VAL A 264 4.02 6.40 19.43
CA VAL A 264 4.03 7.60 18.56
C VAL A 264 4.89 7.15 17.37
N GLY A 265 4.33 7.08 16.17
CA GLY A 265 5.07 6.60 14.99
C GLY A 265 4.12 6.11 13.90
N ILE A 266 3.80 7.01 12.98
CA ILE A 266 3.15 6.71 11.71
C ILE A 266 4.12 5.83 10.93
N LEU A 267 3.75 4.55 10.81
CA LEU A 267 4.44 3.49 10.09
C LEU A 267 5.93 3.34 10.43
N PHE A 268 6.29 2.17 10.95
CA PHE A 268 7.66 1.72 11.23
C PHE A 268 8.25 2.23 12.55
N GLY A 269 8.37 1.30 13.50
CA GLY A 269 9.06 1.51 14.77
C GLY A 269 10.52 1.89 14.62
N GLU A 270 11.02 2.69 15.56
CA GLU A 270 12.41 3.15 15.63
C GLU A 270 13.42 2.00 15.48
N GLY A 271 14.40 2.21 14.60
CA GLY A 271 15.49 1.29 14.35
C GLY A 271 16.27 0.98 15.63
N GLY A 272 16.52 -0.31 15.85
CA GLY A 272 17.54 -0.75 16.79
C GLY A 272 18.91 -0.22 16.37
N ASP A 273 19.71 0.15 17.37
CA ASP A 273 21.08 0.62 17.23
C ASP A 273 21.90 -0.27 16.30
N VAL A 274 22.07 0.18 15.05
CA VAL A 274 23.17 -0.27 14.21
C VAL A 274 24.35 0.61 14.60
N GLU A 275 25.25 0.07 15.43
CA GLU A 275 26.58 0.64 15.65
C GLU A 275 27.30 0.75 14.29
N ALA A 276 27.14 1.89 13.64
CA ALA A 276 27.98 2.30 12.53
C ALA A 276 29.33 2.74 13.12
N SER A 277 30.28 1.81 13.16
CA SER A 277 31.69 2.12 13.35
C SER A 277 32.18 2.97 12.17
N ALA A 278 32.11 4.30 12.31
CA ALA A 278 32.78 5.25 11.43
C ALA A 278 33.89 5.96 12.21
N SER A 279 35.13 5.66 11.81
CA SER A 279 36.34 6.28 12.33
C SER A 279 36.36 7.78 12.09
N ALA A 280 36.79 8.50 13.11
CA ALA A 280 36.98 9.94 13.16
C ALA A 280 37.67 10.56 11.93
N ILE A 281 37.09 11.65 11.43
CA ILE A 281 37.79 12.71 10.72
C ILE A 281 37.32 14.04 11.35
N GLU A 282 38.25 14.76 11.98
CA GLU A 282 37.99 16.04 12.63
C GLU A 282 37.77 17.19 11.62
N PRO A 283 36.97 18.23 11.95
CA PRO A 283 36.77 19.37 11.08
C PRO A 283 37.85 20.45 11.28
N GLY A 284 38.47 20.87 10.18
CA GLY A 284 39.30 22.05 10.08
C GLY A 284 38.47 23.31 9.81
N ASP A 285 38.77 24.34 10.57
CA ASP A 285 38.27 25.72 10.55
C ASP A 285 38.50 26.43 9.20
N SER A 286 37.49 27.13 8.67
CA SER A 286 37.71 28.42 7.99
C SER A 286 36.42 29.24 7.82
N SER A 287 36.55 30.49 8.28
CA SER A 287 35.67 31.64 8.14
C SER A 287 35.37 32.06 6.70
N GLY A 288 34.14 32.52 6.44
CA GLY A 288 33.79 33.27 5.23
C GLY A 288 32.38 33.84 5.27
N THR A 289 32.26 35.13 5.59
CA THR A 289 31.02 35.91 5.57
C THR A 289 30.61 36.30 4.14
N ALA A 290 29.34 36.14 3.77
CA ALA A 290 28.62 37.06 2.88
C ALA A 290 27.09 36.89 2.97
N SER A 291 26.42 38.03 3.14
CA SER A 291 24.98 38.26 3.25
C SER A 291 24.30 38.29 1.88
N THR A 292 23.07 37.78 1.75
CA THR A 292 21.84 38.59 1.46
C THR A 292 20.62 37.71 1.12
N GLY A 293 19.57 37.84 1.95
CA GLY A 293 18.19 38.08 1.49
C GLY A 293 17.40 36.94 0.82
N GLY A 294 16.73 36.12 1.62
CA GLY A 294 15.51 35.38 1.29
C GLY A 294 14.78 35.11 2.60
N LYS A 295 13.53 35.56 2.74
CA LYS A 295 12.78 35.47 4.00
C LYS A 295 12.43 34.02 4.30
N ASP A 296 12.93 33.53 5.43
CA ASP A 296 12.79 32.17 5.91
C ASP A 296 11.35 31.84 6.35
N PHE A 297 10.81 30.77 5.79
CA PHE A 297 9.68 29.98 6.31
C PHE A 297 10.20 28.79 7.16
N ALA A 298 11.49 28.80 7.49
CA ALA A 298 12.25 27.67 8.04
C ALA A 298 12.49 27.73 9.56
N ASP A 299 11.93 28.70 10.29
CA ASP A 299 12.24 28.92 11.71
C ASP A 299 11.07 28.70 12.69
N GLU A 300 9.92 28.18 12.24
CA GLU A 300 8.72 28.02 13.09
C GLU A 300 8.28 26.55 13.35
N VAL A 301 9.08 25.55 12.96
CA VAL A 301 8.78 24.11 13.21
C VAL A 301 9.76 23.46 14.21
N SER A 302 10.51 24.26 15.00
CA SER A 302 11.45 23.72 15.99
C SER A 302 11.13 24.07 17.45
N ARG A 303 9.88 24.44 17.77
CA ARG A 303 9.44 24.61 19.16
C ARG A 303 8.00 24.15 19.40
N SER A 304 7.81 22.85 19.60
CA SER A 304 6.94 22.32 20.65
C SER A 304 7.06 20.80 20.68
N ALA A 305 7.79 20.27 21.66
CA ALA A 305 7.61 18.89 22.07
C ALA A 305 6.39 18.85 23.00
N PRO A 306 5.28 18.16 22.67
CA PRO A 306 4.19 17.98 23.60
C PRO A 306 4.58 16.88 24.59
N THR A 307 4.81 17.26 25.84
CA THR A 307 4.77 16.31 26.95
C THR A 307 3.30 16.07 27.30
N GLY A 308 2.68 15.07 26.69
CA GLY A 308 1.30 14.69 26.97
C GLY A 308 1.06 13.24 26.57
N LYS A 309 0.58 12.42 27.50
CA LYS A 309 0.06 11.08 27.21
C LYS A 309 -1.26 11.26 26.46
N GLY A 310 -1.25 11.22 25.13
CA GLY A 310 -2.46 11.15 24.30
C GLY A 310 -2.86 9.71 24.06
N GLU A 311 -4.17 9.44 24.05
CA GLU A 311 -4.74 8.23 23.46
C GLU A 311 -4.34 8.12 21.98
N PRO A 312 -4.36 6.92 21.36
CA PRO A 312 -4.17 6.84 19.92
C PRO A 312 -5.33 7.60 19.24
N ASP A 313 -5.02 8.75 18.66
CA ASP A 313 -5.97 9.53 17.88
C ASP A 313 -6.36 8.68 16.66
N SER A 314 -7.65 8.38 16.54
CA SER A 314 -8.23 7.87 15.30
C SER A 314 -8.03 8.91 14.19
N LEU A 315 -8.16 8.52 12.91
CA LEU A 315 -8.13 9.46 11.78
C LEU A 315 -9.21 10.55 11.79
N GLY A 316 -9.98 10.68 12.87
CA GLY A 316 -10.91 11.78 13.05
C GLY A 316 -12.04 11.80 12.03
N LYS A 317 -12.67 12.97 11.93
CA LYS A 317 -13.90 13.16 11.15
C LYS A 317 -13.60 13.68 9.75
N LEU A 318 -14.23 13.07 8.76
CA LEU A 318 -14.32 13.61 7.41
C LEU A 318 -15.20 14.88 7.45
N GLN A 319 -14.67 16.05 7.12
CA GLN A 319 -15.41 17.32 7.11
C GLN A 319 -16.25 17.50 5.84
N LYS A 320 -15.79 16.94 4.72
CA LYS A 320 -16.43 17.11 3.42
C LYS A 320 -17.48 16.02 3.18
N ILE A 321 -18.42 15.87 4.10
CA ILE A 321 -19.65 15.13 3.83
C ILE A 321 -20.47 15.96 2.84
N ASN A 322 -20.63 15.47 1.61
CA ASN A 322 -21.39 16.17 0.60
C ASN A 322 -22.84 15.70 0.72
N ASP A 323 -23.77 16.64 0.94
CA ASP A 323 -25.23 16.42 1.07
C ASP A 323 -25.90 15.76 -0.17
N ASP A 324 -25.12 15.35 -1.18
CA ASP A 324 -25.56 14.85 -2.49
C ASP A 324 -25.43 13.33 -2.67
N LEU A 325 -25.08 12.56 -1.62
CA LEU A 325 -25.32 11.12 -1.65
C LEU A 325 -26.83 10.90 -1.92
N PRO A 326 -27.21 10.22 -3.02
CA PRO A 326 -28.62 10.04 -3.33
C PRO A 326 -29.30 9.36 -2.13
N PRO A 327 -30.42 9.90 -1.62
CA PRO A 327 -31.08 9.34 -0.45
C PRO A 327 -31.36 7.87 -0.72
N ALA A 328 -31.06 7.02 0.27
CA ALA A 328 -31.37 5.60 0.23
C ALA A 328 -32.80 5.44 -0.31
N ARG A 329 -32.93 4.84 -1.51
CA ARG A 329 -34.26 4.67 -2.13
C ARG A 329 -35.08 3.81 -1.18
N GLY A 330 -36.09 4.43 -0.56
CA GLY A 330 -37.01 3.78 0.35
C GLY A 330 -37.59 2.50 -0.23
N GLU A 331 -37.84 1.53 0.66
CA GLU A 331 -38.41 0.21 0.38
C GLU A 331 -39.57 0.29 -0.62
N GLY A 332 -39.31 -0.05 -1.89
CA GLY A 332 -40.33 0.24 -2.90
C GLY A 332 -40.04 -0.22 -4.30
N ALA A 333 -39.43 -1.40 -4.51
CA ALA A 333 -39.64 -2.23 -5.71
C ALA A 333 -38.79 -3.51 -5.68
N ARG A 334 -39.14 -4.49 -4.84
CA ARG A 334 -38.75 -5.88 -5.12
C ARG A 334 -39.87 -6.55 -5.89
N ARG A 335 -39.82 -6.48 -7.23
CA ARG A 335 -40.48 -7.47 -8.08
C ARG A 335 -39.42 -8.51 -8.44
N GLY A 336 -39.51 -9.68 -7.81
CA GLY A 336 -38.58 -10.77 -8.07
C GLY A 336 -38.68 -11.26 -9.51
N ILE A 337 -37.53 -11.47 -10.15
CA ILE A 337 -37.36 -11.92 -11.55
C ILE A 337 -37.84 -13.37 -11.78
N ASN A 338 -38.45 -14.03 -10.78
CA ASN A 338 -38.90 -15.42 -10.83
C ASN A 338 -40.39 -15.63 -10.51
N SER A 339 -41.27 -14.64 -10.69
CA SER A 339 -42.70 -14.95 -10.82
C SER A 339 -42.95 -15.54 -12.20
N ARG A 340 -42.86 -16.88 -12.30
CA ARG A 340 -43.46 -17.60 -13.41
C ARG A 340 -44.96 -17.30 -13.37
N ASP A 341 -45.47 -16.73 -14.45
CA ASP A 341 -46.92 -16.70 -14.70
C ASP A 341 -47.37 -18.16 -14.86
N GLU A 342 -47.86 -18.74 -13.76
CA GLU A 342 -48.72 -19.90 -13.82
C GLU A 342 -50.15 -19.41 -14.05
N GLU A 343 -50.85 -20.10 -14.96
CA GLU A 343 -52.25 -19.94 -15.35
C GLU A 343 -52.50 -18.80 -16.36
N GLY A 344 -53.17 -18.98 -17.50
CA GLY A 344 -53.96 -20.07 -18.08
C GLY A 344 -54.74 -19.48 -19.25
#